data_AF-A0A2E8BTB3-F1
#
_entry.id   AF-A0A2E8BTB3-F1
#
_cell.length_a   1.000
_cell.length_b   1.000
_cell.length_c   1.000
_cell.angle_alpha   90.00
_cell.angle_beta   90.00
_cell.angle_gamma   90.00
#
_symmetry.space_group_name_H-M   'P 1'
#
loop_
_entity.id
_entity.type
_entity.pdbx_description
1 polymer ?
#
loop_
_entity_poly.entity_id
_entity_poly.type
_entity_poly.pdbx_seq_one_letter_code
_entity_poly.pdbx_strand_id
1 'polypeptide(L)' 'MVERLLPSDDPVAEEVLEWTIKRDAEDITQLMEWLAETSARKDREILINRALDLMEEINHALGRLDELR' A
#
# COMPACT_ATOMS: atom_id res chain seq x y z
N MET A 1 19.26 -12.74 7.19
CA MET A 1 18.66 -11.51 7.73
C MET A 1 19.79 -10.68 8.32
N VAL A 2 20.10 -9.53 7.73
CA VAL A 2 21.02 -8.57 8.34
C VAL A 2 20.14 -7.68 9.22
N GLU A 3 20.15 -7.92 10.52
CA GLU A 3 19.59 -6.97 11.48
C GLU A 3 20.43 -5.70 11.43
N ARG A 4 19.80 -4.59 11.06
CA ARG A 4 20.46 -3.29 10.90
C ARG A 4 20.91 -2.80 12.28
N LEU A 5 22.21 -2.51 12.41
CA LEU A 5 22.81 -2.02 13.65
C LEU A 5 22.68 -0.49 13.84
N LEU A 6 22.12 0.24 12.87
CA LEU A 6 21.87 1.69 12.95
C LEU A 6 20.38 1.99 12.71
N PRO A 7 19.77 2.91 13.48
CA PRO A 7 18.42 3.41 13.20
C PRO A 7 18.34 4.07 11.82
N SER A 8 17.18 4.02 11.18
CA SER A 8 16.87 4.86 10.01
C SER A 8 17.10 6.34 10.32
N ASP A 9 17.42 7.12 9.28
CA ASP A 9 17.58 8.58 9.38
C ASP A 9 16.31 9.27 9.91
N ASP A 10 15.14 8.66 9.68
CA ASP A 10 13.87 9.03 10.30
C ASP A 10 13.06 7.75 10.62
N PRO A 11 13.18 7.22 11.86
CA PRO A 11 12.54 5.96 12.24
C PRO A 11 11.01 6.08 12.31
N VAL A 12 10.47 7.28 12.57
CA VAL A 12 9.02 7.50 12.59
C VAL A 12 8.48 7.48 11.17
N ALA A 13 9.18 8.11 10.23
CA ALA A 13 8.81 8.04 8.82
C ALA A 13 8.88 6.60 8.30
N GLU A 14 9.90 5.82 8.66
CA GLU A 14 9.99 4.40 8.30
C GLU A 14 8.77 3.61 8.81
N GLU A 15 8.41 3.74 10.09
CA GLU A 15 7.25 3.05 10.68
C GLU A 15 5.93 3.44 10.00
N VAL A 16 5.74 4.73 9.70
CA VAL A 16 4.54 5.20 9.00
C VAL A 16 4.46 4.62 7.59
N LEU A 17 5.57 4.56 6.85
CA LEU A 17 5.60 4.00 5.50
C LEU A 17 5.32 2.49 5.50
N GLU A 18 5.88 1.74 6.45
CA GLU A 18 5.57 0.32 6.63
C GLU A 18 4.09 0.10 6.98
N TRP A 19 3.54 0.94 7.86
CA TRP A 19 2.12 0.92 8.18
C TRP A 19 1.23 1.22 6.97
N THR A 20 1.58 2.23 6.16
CA THR A 20 0.84 2.57 4.93
C THR A 20 0.82 1.40 3.96
N ILE A 21 1.97 0.77 3.69
CA ILE A 21 2.04 -0.38 2.79
C ILE A 21 1.14 -1.51 3.29
N LYS A 22 1.16 -1.79 4.59
CA LYS A 22 0.32 -2.83 5.19
C LYS A 22 -1.17 -2.50 5.05
N ARG A 23 -1.57 -1.29 5.43
CA ARG A 23 -2.96 -0.83 5.37
C ARG A 23 -3.48 -0.91 3.93
N ASP A 24 -2.72 -0.40 2.97
CA ASP A 24 -3.16 -0.33 1.58
C ASP A 24 -3.28 -1.73 0.96
N ALA A 25 -2.43 -2.68 1.36
CA ALA A 25 -2.56 -4.07 0.95
C ALA A 25 -3.82 -4.75 1.51
N GLU A 26 -4.18 -4.45 2.77
CA GLU A 26 -5.42 -4.90 3.39
C GLU A 26 -6.64 -4.29 2.67
N ASP A 27 -6.61 -3.00 2.37
CA ASP A 27 -7.67 -2.29 1.64
C ASP A 27 -7.84 -2.84 0.20
N ILE A 28 -6.75 -3.08 -0.54
CA ILE A 28 -6.80 -3.70 -1.87
C ILE A 28 -7.46 -5.08 -1.80
N THR A 29 -7.14 -5.88 -0.77
CA THR A 29 -7.75 -7.20 -0.58
C THR A 29 -9.27 -7.07 -0.47
N GLN A 30 -9.75 -6.12 0.36
CA GLN A 30 -11.17 -5.87 0.53
C GLN A 30 -11.84 -5.37 -0.75
N LEU A 31 -11.18 -4.51 -1.52
CA LEU A 31 -11.68 -4.04 -2.82
C LEU A 31 -11.84 -5.17 -3.83
N MET A 32 -10.92 -6.13 -3.85
CA MET A 32 -10.99 -7.30 -4.73
C MET A 32 -12.13 -8.24 -4.35
N GLU A 33 -12.40 -8.42 -3.05
CA GLU A 33 -13.58 -9.17 -2.59
C GLU A 33 -14.88 -8.52 -3.10
N TRP A 34 -15.04 -7.20 -2.93
CA TRP A 34 -16.21 -6.48 -3.45
C TRP A 34 -16.31 -6.51 -4.98
N LEU A 35 -15.18 -6.50 -5.67
CA LEU A 35 -15.13 -6.58 -7.13
C LEU A 35 -15.68 -7.93 -7.63
N ALA A 36 -15.37 -9.02 -6.92
CA ALA A 36 -15.87 -10.35 -7.24
C ALA A 36 -17.39 -10.47 -7.05
N GLU A 37 -17.95 -9.74 -6.08
CA GLU A 37 -19.38 -9.79 -5.74
C GLU A 37 -20.24 -8.83 -6.59
N THR A 38 -19.68 -7.71 -7.06
CA THR A 38 -20.47 -6.71 -7.77
C THR A 38 -20.76 -7.09 -9.23
N SER A 39 -21.98 -6.80 -9.70
CA SER A 39 -22.43 -7.08 -11.08
C SER A 39 -22.52 -5.83 -11.96
N ALA A 40 -22.55 -4.64 -11.35
CA ALA A 40 -22.64 -3.38 -12.08
C ALA A 40 -21.26 -2.99 -12.64
N ARG A 41 -21.18 -2.83 -13.97
CA ARG A 41 -19.94 -2.45 -14.66
C ARG A 41 -19.31 -1.18 -14.09
N LYS A 42 -20.13 -0.16 -13.80
CA LYS A 42 -19.65 1.12 -13.26
C LYS A 42 -18.99 0.94 -11.89
N ASP A 43 -19.57 0.10 -11.03
CA ASP A 43 -19.03 -0.16 -9.70
C ASP A 43 -17.71 -0.94 -9.79
N ARG A 44 -17.60 -1.88 -10.75
CA ARG A 44 -16.33 -2.55 -11.05
C ARG A 44 -15.24 -1.56 -11.47
N GLU A 45 -15.56 -0.62 -12.35
CA GLU A 45 -14.61 0.42 -12.80
C GLU A 45 -14.15 1.29 -11.62
N ILE A 46 -15.05 1.66 -10.69
CA ILE A 46 -14.70 2.42 -9.49
C ILE A 46 -13.76 1.63 -8.57
N LEU A 47 -14.08 0.36 -8.28
CA LEU A 47 -13.26 -0.49 -7.42
C LEU A 47 -11.86 -0.72 -8.00
N ILE A 48 -11.77 -0.95 -9.32
CA ILE A 48 -10.49 -1.12 -10.02
C ILE A 48 -9.66 0.16 -9.94
N ASN A 49 -10.25 1.33 -10.22
CA ASN A 49 -9.54 2.60 -10.13
C ASN A 49 -9.02 2.85 -8.71
N ARG A 50 -9.85 2.56 -7.68
CA ARG A 50 -9.41 2.72 -6.30
C ARG A 50 -8.25 1.79 -5.93
N ALA A 51 -8.28 0.54 -6.42
CA ALA A 51 -7.19 -0.40 -6.19
C ALA A 51 -5.89 0.03 -6.90
N LEU A 52 -6.00 0.63 -8.10
CA LEU A 52 -4.86 1.21 -8.83
C LEU A 52 -4.24 2.36 -8.05
N ASP A 53 -5.05 3.26 -7.49
CA ASP A 53 -4.56 4.38 -6.67
C ASP A 53 -3.79 3.88 -5.44
N LEU A 54 -4.31 2.86 -4.74
CA LEU A 54 -3.64 2.26 -3.58
C LEU A 54 -2.33 1.56 -3.97
N MET A 55 -2.28 0.91 -5.13
CA MET A 55 -1.03 0.32 -5.63
C MET A 55 0.02 1.40 -5.96
N GLU A 56 -0.39 2.58 -6.43
CA GLU A 56 0.50 3.72 -6.61
C GLU A 56 1.03 4.24 -5.26
N GLU A 57 0.18 4.34 -4.24
CA GLU A 57 0.57 4.72 -2.88
C GLU A 57 1.60 3.75 -2.28
N ILE A 58 1.40 2.43 -2.44
CA ILE A 58 2.37 1.41 -2.04
C ILE A 58 3.71 1.58 -2.77
N ASN A 59 3.70 1.78 -4.09
CA ASN A 59 4.94 1.95 -4.85
C ASN A 59 5.70 3.22 -4.42
N HIS A 60 4.98 4.31 -4.16
CA HIS A 60 5.57 5.53 -3.64
C HIS A 60 6.16 5.33 -2.23
N ALA A 61 5.44 4.63 -1.35
CA ALA A 61 5.91 4.33 0.00
C ALA A 61 7.17 3.44 0.00
N LEU A 62 7.21 2.43 -0.88
CA LEU A 62 8.39 1.58 -1.07
C LEU A 62 9.61 2.38 -1.56
N GLY A 63 9.42 3.26 -2.56
CA GLY A 63 10.50 4.14 -3.04
C GLY A 63 11.03 5.04 -1.94
N ARG A 64 10.13 5.60 -1.11
CA ARG A 64 10.53 6.44 0.02
C ARG A 64 11.24 5.66 1.13
N LEU A 65 10.85 4.41 1.37
CA LEU A 65 11.57 3.54 2.29
C LEU A 65 12.99 3.31 1.81
N ASP A 66 13.20 3.02 0.53
CA ASP A 66 14.53 2.82 -0.03
C ASP A 66 15.42 4.07 0.08
N GLU A 67 14.85 5.28 0.03
CA GLU A 67 15.58 6.54 0.29
C GLU A 67 15.99 6.74 1.76
N LEU A 68 15.28 6.09 2.71
CA LEU A 68 15.58 6.14 4.14
C LEU A 68 16.56 5.03 4.59
N ARG A 69 16.91 4.10 3.68
CA ARG A 69 17.80 2.95 3.96
C ARG A 69 19.26 3.23 3.62
#